data_AF-A0ABD6B8M4-F1
#
_entry.id   AF-A0ABD6B8M4-F1
#
_cell.length_a   1.000
_cell.length_b   1.000
_cell.length_c   1.000
_cell.angle_alpha   90.00
_cell.angle_beta   90.00
_cell.angle_gamma   90.00
#
_symmetry.space_group_name_H-M   'P 1'
#
loop_
_entity.id
_entity.type
_entity.pdbx_description
1 polymer ?
#
loop_
_entity_poly.entity_id
_entity_poly.type
_entity_poly.pdbx_seq_one_letter_code
_entity_poly.pdbx_strand_id
1 'polypeptide(L)'
;SAIPNVGDALFPDPASGSPADIRPPFPFASLILAFAFLVPLNFVAQAYGSTILDERIGRRGELLLVVPVEPGDVVAGKTLPYLLASVAVSIVVALAVGGGEIGAASVLAVVPLAVLYLAGTFVGGMFARSFKELTFVTVTLSVFLTAYAFVPAIFANVTPVAFISPLTVVVRDLQGIAVTPAQFAFSTGPPLLAGGTLFLLGLGVYREEDMFTQRSVPLKLLDALDARLAGARSAATLSALAIPFVFVAELLVVALLFALPISVSVPLLLVAIAGIEEIAKSAHLYAGFRTGTFARTGKVTLLVGGLSGLGFFVGEKLTAVVQVVGLPELTLGRAAFSATGTGFVGVASSPLAVLALFLAPLLLHAVTATVSG
;
A
#
# COMPACT_ATOMS: atom_id res chain seq x y z
N SER A 1 -18.65 -58.38 12.14
CA SER A 1 -17.49 -57.47 12.17
C SER A 1 -17.00 -57.27 10.75
N ALA A 2 -17.62 -56.36 10.01
CA ALA A 2 -17.19 -56.00 8.65
C ALA A 2 -16.33 -54.75 8.74
N ILE A 3 -15.16 -54.79 8.12
CA ILE A 3 -14.17 -53.70 8.11
C ILE A 3 -14.72 -52.57 7.23
N PRO A 4 -14.71 -51.29 7.66
CA PRO A 4 -15.12 -50.18 6.81
C PRO A 4 -14.18 -50.07 5.61
N ASN A 5 -14.74 -50.05 4.40
CA ASN A 5 -13.98 -49.83 3.17
C ASN A 5 -13.53 -48.37 3.12
N VAL A 6 -12.22 -48.14 3.24
CA VAL A 6 -11.58 -46.81 3.23
C VAL A 6 -11.43 -46.27 1.79
N GLY A 7 -11.83 -47.05 0.77
CA GLY A 7 -11.71 -46.68 -0.65
C GLY A 7 -12.70 -45.63 -1.15
N ASP A 8 -13.91 -45.56 -0.59
CA ASP A 8 -14.98 -44.67 -1.10
C ASP A 8 -14.82 -43.21 -0.65
N ALA A 9 -13.92 -42.92 0.28
CA ALA A 9 -13.68 -41.56 0.79
C ALA A 9 -12.52 -40.82 0.08
N LEU A 10 -11.75 -41.50 -0.77
CA LEU A 10 -10.52 -40.94 -1.38
C LEU A 10 -10.67 -40.56 -2.86
N PHE A 11 -11.72 -41.01 -3.53
CA PHE A 11 -12.04 -40.62 -4.89
C PHE A 11 -13.51 -40.18 -4.93
N PRO A 12 -13.82 -38.89 -5.21
CA PRO A 12 -15.19 -38.51 -5.49
C PRO A 12 -15.68 -39.33 -6.69
N ASP A 13 -16.93 -39.79 -6.64
CA ASP A 13 -17.62 -40.33 -7.80
C ASP A 13 -17.34 -39.44 -9.03
N PRO A 14 -17.03 -40.01 -10.21
CA PRO A 14 -16.81 -39.20 -11.40
C PRO A 14 -18.11 -38.43 -11.65
N ALA A 15 -18.05 -37.12 -11.44
CA ALA A 15 -19.19 -36.24 -11.63
C ALA A 15 -19.78 -36.52 -13.01
N SER A 16 -21.01 -37.06 -13.04
CA SER A 16 -21.77 -37.23 -14.27
C SER A 16 -22.19 -35.82 -14.73
N GLY A 17 -21.30 -35.17 -15.47
CA GLY A 17 -21.46 -33.84 -16.03
C GLY A 17 -20.59 -33.69 -17.28
N SER A 18 -20.98 -32.78 -18.16
CA SER A 18 -20.13 -32.39 -19.29
C SER A 18 -18.82 -31.77 -18.77
N PRO A 19 -17.73 -31.73 -19.55
CA PRO A 19 -16.50 -31.04 -19.15
C PRO A 19 -16.70 -29.57 -18.73
N ALA A 20 -17.79 -28.93 -19.16
CA ALA A 20 -18.17 -27.58 -18.75
C ALA A 20 -18.70 -27.48 -17.31
N ASP A 21 -19.06 -28.60 -16.68
CA ASP A 21 -19.57 -28.67 -15.32
C ASP A 21 -18.45 -28.79 -14.26
N ILE A 22 -17.18 -28.91 -14.71
CA ILE A 22 -16.01 -28.93 -13.83
C ILE A 22 -15.79 -27.52 -13.29
N ARG A 23 -16.24 -27.29 -12.06
CA ARG A 23 -15.93 -26.04 -11.34
C ARG A 23 -14.51 -26.11 -10.79
N PRO A 24 -13.69 -25.08 -11.01
CA PRO A 24 -12.36 -25.03 -10.43
C PRO A 24 -12.45 -25.09 -8.89
N PRO A 25 -11.57 -25.86 -8.23
CA PRO A 25 -11.60 -25.99 -6.77
C PRO A 25 -11.33 -24.62 -6.13
N PHE A 26 -12.00 -24.34 -5.01
CA PHE A 26 -11.69 -23.17 -4.19
C PHE A 26 -10.19 -23.18 -3.80
N PRO A 27 -9.43 -22.07 -3.91
CA PRO A 27 -9.80 -20.70 -4.29
C PRO A 27 -9.47 -20.32 -5.76
N PHE A 28 -9.30 -21.29 -6.66
CA PHE A 28 -8.73 -21.09 -8.00
C PHE A 28 -9.50 -20.11 -8.89
N ALA A 29 -10.83 -20.04 -8.78
CA ALA A 29 -11.63 -19.05 -9.52
C ALA A 29 -11.25 -17.60 -9.14
N SER A 30 -11.23 -17.28 -7.85
CA SER A 30 -10.85 -15.95 -7.33
C SER A 30 -9.43 -15.57 -7.72
N LEU A 31 -8.51 -16.56 -7.75
CA LEU A 31 -7.13 -16.38 -8.20
C LEU A 31 -7.05 -15.94 -9.66
N ILE A 32 -7.75 -16.63 -10.56
CA ILE A 32 -7.75 -16.29 -11.99
C ILE A 32 -8.34 -14.89 -12.21
N LEU A 33 -9.47 -14.59 -11.57
CA LEU A 33 -10.13 -13.28 -11.67
C LEU A 33 -9.20 -12.16 -11.24
N ALA A 34 -8.60 -12.26 -10.05
CA ALA A 34 -7.66 -11.26 -9.55
C ALA A 34 -6.44 -11.09 -10.46
N PHE A 35 -5.90 -12.20 -10.98
CA PHE A 35 -4.73 -12.19 -11.84
C PHE A 35 -4.99 -11.54 -13.20
N ALA A 36 -6.19 -11.76 -13.77
CA ALA A 36 -6.59 -11.22 -15.06
C ALA A 36 -6.56 -9.68 -15.11
N PHE A 37 -6.83 -9.00 -13.99
CA PHE A 37 -6.74 -7.55 -13.89
C PHE A 37 -5.32 -7.05 -13.56
N LEU A 38 -4.58 -7.81 -12.75
CA LEU A 38 -3.31 -7.34 -12.20
C LEU A 38 -2.15 -7.45 -13.21
N VAL A 39 -2.13 -8.49 -14.04
CA VAL A 39 -1.06 -8.69 -15.02
C VAL A 39 -1.01 -7.54 -16.04
N PRO A 40 -2.12 -7.19 -16.72
CA PRO A 40 -2.06 -6.10 -17.68
C PRO A 40 -1.70 -4.76 -17.05
N LEU A 41 -2.12 -4.52 -15.81
CA LEU A 41 -1.77 -3.31 -15.08
C LEU A 41 -0.26 -3.19 -14.84
N ASN A 42 0.39 -4.31 -14.51
CA ASN A 42 1.86 -4.36 -14.38
C ASN A 42 2.55 -3.99 -15.71
N PHE A 43 2.05 -4.48 -16.84
CA PHE A 43 2.61 -4.14 -18.15
C PHE A 43 2.50 -2.64 -18.47
N VAL A 44 1.32 -2.04 -18.19
CA VAL A 44 1.12 -0.59 -18.39
C VAL A 44 2.06 0.22 -17.50
N ALA A 45 2.22 -0.18 -16.23
CA ALA A 45 3.15 0.47 -15.31
C ALA A 45 4.61 0.35 -15.79
N GLN A 46 5.04 -0.82 -16.27
CA GLN A 46 6.40 -1.01 -16.82
C GLN A 46 6.65 -0.15 -18.06
N ALA A 47 5.68 -0.07 -18.98
CA ALA A 47 5.78 0.79 -20.16
C ALA A 47 5.92 2.26 -19.74
N TYR A 48 5.11 2.70 -18.79
CA TYR A 48 5.19 4.06 -18.22
C TYR A 48 6.57 4.35 -17.64
N GLY A 49 7.11 3.46 -16.80
CA GLY A 49 8.43 3.62 -16.19
C GLY A 49 9.56 3.81 -17.21
N SER A 50 9.53 3.02 -18.29
CA SER A 50 10.50 3.16 -19.38
C SER A 50 10.45 4.54 -20.00
N THR A 51 9.26 5.11 -20.20
CA THR A 51 9.15 6.47 -20.76
C THR A 51 9.63 7.56 -19.81
N ILE A 52 9.51 7.38 -18.48
CA ILE A 52 10.09 8.29 -17.49
C ILE A 52 11.62 8.27 -17.60
N LEU A 53 12.19 7.07 -17.67
CA LEU A 53 13.63 6.92 -17.72
C LEU A 53 14.23 7.37 -19.06
N ASP A 54 13.57 7.10 -20.19
CA ASP A 54 13.99 7.56 -21.53
C ASP A 54 14.13 9.09 -21.59
N GLU A 55 13.18 9.80 -20.99
CA GLU A 55 13.19 11.26 -20.94
C GLU A 55 14.39 11.81 -20.14
N ARG A 56 14.72 11.14 -19.03
CA ARG A 56 15.86 11.51 -18.17
C ARG A 56 17.19 11.14 -18.82
N ILE A 57 17.36 9.93 -19.34
CA ILE A 57 18.62 9.52 -19.98
C ILE A 57 18.85 10.32 -21.27
N GLY A 58 17.80 10.59 -22.04
CA GLY A 58 17.88 11.36 -23.27
C GLY A 58 18.01 12.88 -23.08
N ARG A 59 18.07 13.37 -21.83
CA ARG A 59 18.04 14.81 -21.47
C ARG A 59 16.87 15.59 -22.10
N ARG A 60 15.82 14.89 -22.55
CA ARG A 60 14.63 15.50 -23.17
C ARG A 60 13.77 16.24 -22.14
N GLY A 61 13.86 15.83 -20.87
CA GLY A 61 13.21 16.50 -19.75
C GLY A 61 13.76 17.89 -19.45
N GLU A 62 14.99 18.23 -19.88
CA GLU A 62 15.56 19.58 -19.68
C GLU A 62 14.73 20.65 -20.39
N LEU A 63 14.24 20.32 -21.59
CA LEU A 63 13.37 21.21 -22.35
C LEU A 63 12.05 21.48 -21.61
N LEU A 64 11.57 20.52 -20.80
CA LEU A 64 10.34 20.68 -20.03
C LEU A 64 10.54 21.52 -18.76
N LEU A 65 11.76 21.60 -18.23
CA LEU A 65 12.09 22.42 -17.06
C LEU A 65 12.18 23.93 -17.38
N VAL A 66 12.31 24.30 -18.66
CA VAL A 66 12.44 25.69 -19.12
C VAL A 66 11.13 26.27 -19.66
N VAL A 67 10.15 25.41 -19.97
CA VAL A 67 8.82 25.84 -20.44
C VAL A 67 8.00 26.30 -19.22
N PRO A 68 7.16 27.35 -19.33
CA PRO A 68 6.32 27.85 -18.24
C PRO A 68 5.14 26.90 -17.94
N VAL A 69 5.44 25.64 -17.62
CA VAL A 69 4.46 24.63 -17.19
C VAL A 69 4.84 24.16 -15.79
N GLU A 70 3.85 23.92 -14.94
CA GLU A 70 4.14 23.37 -13.63
C GLU A 70 4.59 21.89 -13.76
N PRO A 71 5.54 21.41 -12.94
CA PRO A 71 5.92 20.00 -12.91
C PRO A 71 4.72 19.05 -12.73
N GLY A 72 3.71 19.50 -11.99
CA GLY A 72 2.44 18.79 -11.79
C GLY A 72 1.72 18.51 -13.11
N ASP A 73 1.63 19.51 -14.00
CA ASP A 73 0.97 19.40 -15.29
C ASP A 73 1.72 18.44 -16.23
N VAL A 74 3.06 18.49 -16.21
CA VAL A 74 3.91 17.59 -16.99
C VAL A 74 3.70 16.14 -16.56
N VAL A 75 3.78 15.88 -15.26
CA VAL A 75 3.60 14.53 -14.71
C VAL A 75 2.17 14.04 -14.92
N ALA A 76 1.16 14.88 -14.67
CA ALA A 76 -0.24 14.52 -14.88
C ALA A 76 -0.54 14.22 -16.36
N GLY A 77 -0.10 15.10 -17.27
CA GLY A 77 -0.26 14.93 -18.71
C GLY A 77 0.40 13.66 -19.24
N LYS A 78 1.55 13.28 -18.68
CA LYS A 78 2.24 12.03 -19.03
C LYS A 78 1.60 10.79 -18.41
N THR A 79 1.08 10.89 -17.20
CA THR A 79 0.48 9.77 -16.46
C THR A 79 -0.92 9.43 -16.99
N LEU A 80 -1.68 10.44 -17.41
CA LEU A 80 -3.08 10.31 -17.82
C LEU A 80 -3.29 9.27 -18.93
N PRO A 81 -2.51 9.22 -20.03
CA PRO A 81 -2.65 8.17 -21.05
C PRO A 81 -2.50 6.74 -20.49
N TYR A 82 -1.60 6.52 -19.54
CA TYR A 82 -1.38 5.20 -18.93
C TYR A 82 -2.47 4.85 -17.93
N LEU A 83 -3.01 5.83 -17.21
CA LEU A 83 -4.18 5.62 -16.37
C LEU A 83 -5.40 5.26 -17.23
N LEU A 84 -5.64 5.99 -18.33
CA LEU A 84 -6.71 5.68 -19.28
C LEU A 84 -6.52 4.31 -19.94
N ALA A 85 -5.30 3.94 -20.30
CA ALA A 85 -4.98 2.61 -20.80
C ALA A 85 -5.27 1.52 -19.76
N SER A 86 -4.90 1.76 -18.49
CA SER A 86 -5.20 0.84 -17.38
C SER A 86 -6.71 0.64 -17.19
N VAL A 87 -7.49 1.72 -17.27
CA VAL A 87 -8.97 1.66 -17.21
C VAL A 87 -9.53 0.93 -18.41
N ALA A 88 -9.09 1.25 -19.63
CA ALA A 88 -9.55 0.61 -20.86
C ALA A 88 -9.30 -0.90 -20.84
N VAL A 89 -8.09 -1.31 -20.43
CA VAL A 89 -7.75 -2.72 -20.29
C VAL A 89 -8.58 -3.38 -19.19
N SER A 90 -8.84 -2.70 -18.08
CA SER A 90 -9.72 -3.22 -17.02
C SER A 90 -11.15 -3.42 -17.52
N ILE A 91 -11.68 -2.52 -18.37
CA ILE A 91 -12.99 -2.68 -19.01
C ILE A 91 -13.00 -3.90 -19.93
N VAL A 92 -11.96 -4.08 -20.76
CA VAL A 92 -11.83 -5.25 -21.64
C VAL A 92 -11.81 -6.55 -20.83
N VAL A 93 -11.04 -6.60 -19.75
CA VAL A 93 -10.98 -7.77 -18.86
C VAL A 93 -12.33 -8.01 -18.20
N ALA A 94 -12.98 -6.98 -17.66
CA ALA A 94 -14.29 -7.10 -17.03
C ALA A 94 -15.35 -7.64 -18.00
N LEU A 95 -15.38 -7.15 -19.25
CA LEU A 95 -16.30 -7.64 -20.28
C LEU A 95 -16.01 -9.08 -20.70
N ALA A 96 -14.73 -9.43 -20.86
CA ALA A 96 -14.31 -10.77 -21.27
C ALA A 96 -14.62 -11.83 -20.20
N VAL A 97 -14.50 -11.44 -18.93
CA VAL A 97 -14.62 -12.36 -17.79
C VAL A 97 -16.04 -12.37 -17.19
N GLY A 98 -16.71 -11.23 -17.18
CA GLY A 98 -18.06 -11.05 -16.63
C GLY A 98 -19.21 -11.48 -17.55
N GLY A 99 -18.92 -12.19 -18.65
CA GLY A 99 -19.95 -12.69 -19.56
C GLY A 99 -20.68 -11.62 -20.36
N GLY A 100 -20.07 -10.44 -20.56
CA GLY A 100 -20.60 -9.34 -21.37
C GLY A 100 -21.24 -8.19 -20.58
N GLU A 101 -21.44 -8.32 -19.27
CA GLU A 101 -21.83 -7.20 -18.41
C GLU A 101 -20.60 -6.39 -17.99
N ILE A 102 -20.70 -5.05 -18.00
CA ILE A 102 -19.64 -4.19 -17.49
C ILE A 102 -19.69 -4.26 -15.96
N GLY A 103 -18.74 -4.98 -15.35
CA GLY A 103 -18.46 -4.92 -13.93
C GLY A 103 -17.95 -3.53 -13.53
N ALA A 104 -18.83 -2.55 -13.44
CA ALA A 104 -18.46 -1.15 -13.21
C ALA A 104 -17.76 -0.98 -11.85
N ALA A 105 -18.20 -1.70 -10.81
CA ALA A 105 -17.53 -1.71 -9.52
C ALA A 105 -16.15 -2.37 -9.63
N SER A 106 -15.99 -3.43 -10.43
CA SER A 106 -14.68 -4.02 -10.73
C SER A 106 -13.73 -3.02 -11.37
N VAL A 107 -14.15 -2.30 -12.40
CA VAL A 107 -13.31 -1.30 -13.09
C VAL A 107 -12.93 -0.17 -12.13
N LEU A 108 -13.87 0.35 -11.35
CA LEU A 108 -13.60 1.41 -10.38
C LEU A 108 -12.67 0.94 -9.25
N ALA A 109 -12.78 -0.31 -8.82
CA ALA A 109 -11.91 -0.88 -7.79
C ALA A 109 -10.45 -1.05 -8.26
N VAL A 110 -10.22 -1.18 -9.57
CA VAL A 110 -8.87 -1.31 -10.14
C VAL A 110 -8.17 0.03 -10.27
N VAL A 111 -8.91 1.15 -10.39
CA VAL A 111 -8.33 2.50 -10.54
C VAL A 111 -7.33 2.85 -9.42
N PRO A 112 -7.63 2.67 -8.12
CA PRO A 112 -6.65 2.91 -7.05
C PRO A 112 -5.37 2.08 -7.17
N LEU A 113 -5.47 0.83 -7.62
CA LEU A 113 -4.29 0.01 -7.88
C LEU A 113 -3.51 0.59 -9.06
N ALA A 114 -4.18 1.00 -10.13
CA ALA A 114 -3.51 1.63 -11.26
C ALA A 114 -2.75 2.90 -10.85
N VAL A 115 -3.40 3.76 -10.06
CA VAL A 115 -2.78 4.97 -9.49
C VAL A 115 -1.55 4.59 -8.65
N LEU A 116 -1.65 3.61 -7.76
CA LEU A 116 -0.55 3.18 -6.90
C LEU A 116 0.64 2.60 -7.70
N TYR A 117 0.38 1.73 -8.67
CA TYR A 117 1.40 1.15 -9.53
C TYR A 117 2.09 2.20 -10.39
N LEU A 118 1.32 3.11 -10.99
CA LEU A 118 1.86 4.23 -11.78
C LEU A 118 2.69 5.17 -10.91
N ALA A 119 2.20 5.56 -9.73
CA ALA A 119 2.91 6.46 -8.82
C ALA A 119 4.23 5.86 -8.32
N GLY A 120 4.22 4.59 -7.92
CA GLY A 120 5.44 3.91 -7.49
C GLY A 120 6.43 3.71 -8.64
N THR A 121 5.93 3.48 -9.86
CA THR A 121 6.78 3.40 -11.05
C THR A 121 7.33 4.76 -11.46
N PHE A 122 6.56 5.85 -11.30
CA PHE A 122 7.04 7.22 -11.48
C PHE A 122 8.22 7.51 -10.55
N VAL A 123 8.04 7.29 -9.25
CA VAL A 123 9.11 7.46 -8.24
C VAL A 123 10.31 6.56 -8.57
N GLY A 124 10.07 5.31 -8.96
CA GLY A 124 11.12 4.39 -9.39
C GLY A 124 11.90 4.90 -10.61
N GLY A 125 11.22 5.49 -11.59
CA GLY A 125 11.81 6.13 -12.77
C GLY A 125 12.61 7.38 -12.46
N MET A 126 12.19 8.15 -11.45
CA MET A 126 12.96 9.31 -10.95
C MET A 126 14.24 8.88 -10.23
N PHE A 127 14.19 7.75 -9.50
CA PHE A 127 15.34 7.27 -8.74
C PHE A 127 16.33 6.46 -9.57
N ALA A 128 15.87 5.62 -10.47
CA ALA A 128 16.73 4.75 -11.27
C ALA A 128 17.73 5.55 -12.12
N ARG A 129 18.96 5.06 -12.25
CA ARG A 129 20.01 5.67 -13.11
C ARG A 129 20.12 5.00 -14.47
N SER A 130 19.58 3.79 -14.60
CA SER A 130 19.64 2.99 -15.82
C SER A 130 18.43 2.07 -15.93
N PHE A 131 18.21 1.50 -17.11
CA PHE A 131 17.11 0.55 -17.33
C PHE A 131 17.22 -0.67 -16.42
N LYS A 132 18.45 -1.13 -16.15
CA LYS A 132 18.69 -2.24 -15.22
C LYS A 132 18.23 -1.91 -13.79
N GLU A 133 18.52 -0.70 -13.32
CA GLU A 133 18.07 -0.26 -12.00
C GLU A 133 16.57 -0.03 -11.95
N LEU A 134 16.00 0.53 -13.02
CA LEU A 134 14.55 0.69 -13.13
C LEU A 134 13.86 -0.66 -13.04
N THR A 135 14.30 -1.67 -13.81
CA THR A 135 13.76 -3.03 -13.72
C THR A 135 13.89 -3.60 -12.31
N PHE A 136 15.03 -3.43 -11.65
CA PHE A 136 15.19 -3.89 -10.27
C PHE A 136 14.18 -3.24 -9.31
N VAL A 137 14.01 -1.92 -9.41
CA VAL A 137 13.07 -1.16 -8.56
C VAL A 137 11.62 -1.54 -8.86
N THR A 138 11.23 -1.60 -10.14
CA THR A 138 9.85 -1.91 -10.52
C THR A 138 9.48 -3.36 -10.24
N VAL A 139 10.40 -4.31 -10.38
CA VAL A 139 10.19 -5.72 -9.97
C VAL A 139 10.06 -5.82 -8.45
N THR A 140 10.90 -5.12 -7.70
CA THR A 140 10.79 -5.10 -6.23
C THR A 140 9.44 -4.54 -5.80
N LEU A 141 9.05 -3.38 -6.35
CA LEU A 141 7.77 -2.74 -6.08
C LEU A 141 6.59 -3.65 -6.48
N SER A 142 6.64 -4.26 -7.67
CA SER A 142 5.56 -5.09 -8.16
C SER A 142 5.35 -6.32 -7.29
N VAL A 143 6.39 -6.93 -6.74
CA VAL A 143 6.24 -8.07 -5.80
C VAL A 143 5.40 -7.66 -4.58
N PHE A 144 5.75 -6.55 -3.92
CA PHE A 144 5.02 -6.10 -2.72
C PHE A 144 3.61 -5.64 -3.05
N LEU A 145 3.43 -4.85 -4.11
CA LEU A 145 2.10 -4.37 -4.51
C LEU A 145 1.19 -5.51 -4.98
N THR A 146 1.77 -6.50 -5.66
CA THR A 146 1.04 -7.70 -6.08
C THR A 146 0.64 -8.52 -4.87
N ALA A 147 1.53 -8.71 -3.89
CA ALA A 147 1.18 -9.40 -2.65
C ALA A 147 0.03 -8.70 -1.91
N TYR A 148 0.10 -7.37 -1.78
CA TYR A 148 -0.97 -6.56 -1.19
C TYR A 148 -2.31 -6.71 -1.94
N ALA A 149 -2.31 -6.61 -3.27
CA ALA A 149 -3.53 -6.71 -4.06
C ALA A 149 -4.06 -8.16 -4.12
N PHE A 150 -3.18 -9.16 -4.15
CA PHE A 150 -3.57 -10.52 -4.48
C PHE A 150 -3.88 -11.38 -3.26
N VAL A 151 -3.02 -11.38 -2.23
CA VAL A 151 -3.11 -12.29 -1.09
C VAL A 151 -4.46 -12.19 -0.35
N PRO A 152 -4.99 -10.99 -0.02
CA PRO A 152 -6.30 -10.88 0.62
C PRO A 152 -7.44 -11.37 -0.29
N ALA A 153 -7.34 -11.12 -1.61
CA ALA A 153 -8.40 -11.43 -2.57
C ALA A 153 -8.63 -12.94 -2.77
N ILE A 154 -7.64 -13.78 -2.43
CA ILE A 154 -7.80 -15.24 -2.38
C ILE A 154 -8.98 -15.63 -1.47
N PHE A 155 -9.18 -14.87 -0.39
CA PHE A 155 -10.18 -15.11 0.64
C PHE A 155 -11.45 -14.26 0.45
N ALA A 156 -11.70 -13.70 -0.74
CA ALA A 156 -12.79 -12.76 -1.03
C ALA A 156 -14.18 -13.20 -0.52
N ASN A 157 -14.43 -14.51 -0.49
CA ASN A 157 -15.70 -15.10 -0.08
C ASN A 157 -15.65 -15.82 1.28
N VAL A 158 -14.51 -15.78 1.97
CA VAL A 158 -14.31 -16.51 3.24
C VAL A 158 -14.31 -15.55 4.42
N THR A 159 -13.65 -14.40 4.28
CA THR A 159 -13.45 -13.50 5.42
C THR A 159 -13.63 -12.03 5.04
N PRO A 160 -14.15 -11.19 5.97
CA PRO A 160 -14.16 -9.74 5.80
C PRO A 160 -12.76 -9.13 5.60
N VAL A 161 -11.71 -9.77 6.14
CA VAL A 161 -10.30 -9.33 5.97
C VAL A 161 -9.88 -9.25 4.50
N ALA A 162 -10.54 -9.97 3.59
CA ALA A 162 -10.24 -9.87 2.17
C ALA A 162 -10.44 -8.45 1.61
N PHE A 163 -11.33 -7.63 2.17
CA PHE A 163 -11.57 -6.24 1.71
C PHE A 163 -10.39 -5.29 1.91
N ILE A 164 -9.31 -5.75 2.54
CA ILE A 164 -8.00 -5.07 2.47
C ILE A 164 -7.58 -4.82 1.02
N SER A 165 -7.88 -5.75 0.11
CA SER A 165 -7.58 -5.60 -1.31
C SER A 165 -8.77 -5.08 -2.11
N PRO A 166 -8.57 -4.11 -3.02
CA PRO A 166 -9.56 -3.76 -4.04
C PRO A 166 -9.96 -4.94 -4.95
N LEU A 167 -9.08 -5.93 -5.16
CA LEU A 167 -9.41 -7.10 -5.99
C LEU A 167 -10.50 -7.98 -5.35
N THR A 168 -10.75 -7.85 -4.05
CA THR A 168 -11.91 -8.48 -3.41
C THR A 168 -13.21 -7.92 -3.94
N VAL A 169 -13.27 -6.61 -4.22
CA VAL A 169 -14.43 -5.99 -4.87
C VAL A 169 -14.62 -6.56 -6.28
N VAL A 170 -13.52 -6.67 -7.04
CA VAL A 170 -13.54 -7.25 -8.40
C VAL A 170 -14.09 -8.67 -8.40
N VAL A 171 -13.55 -9.53 -7.52
CA VAL A 171 -13.98 -10.93 -7.42
C VAL A 171 -15.47 -11.02 -7.06
N ARG A 172 -15.94 -10.22 -6.09
CA ARG A 172 -17.34 -10.26 -5.64
C ARG A 172 -18.31 -9.71 -6.69
N ASP A 173 -17.97 -8.60 -7.33
CA ASP A 173 -18.75 -7.98 -8.40
C ASP A 173 -18.95 -8.95 -9.57
N LEU A 174 -17.87 -9.59 -10.05
CA LEU A 174 -17.95 -10.58 -11.14
C LEU A 174 -18.66 -11.88 -10.76
N GLN A 175 -18.86 -12.14 -9.47
CA GLN A 175 -19.61 -13.28 -8.96
C GLN A 175 -21.07 -12.92 -8.62
N GLY A 176 -21.50 -11.67 -8.88
CA GLY A 176 -22.84 -11.20 -8.53
C GLY A 176 -23.07 -11.01 -7.03
N ILE A 177 -22.00 -10.91 -6.24
CA ILE A 177 -22.06 -10.71 -4.79
C ILE A 177 -21.99 -9.21 -4.50
N ALA A 178 -23.01 -8.68 -3.83
CA ALA A 178 -23.08 -7.27 -3.48
C ALA A 178 -21.89 -6.80 -2.63
N VAL A 179 -21.39 -5.61 -2.96
CA VAL A 179 -20.37 -4.88 -2.21
C VAL A 179 -20.99 -3.58 -1.71
N THR A 180 -20.91 -3.35 -0.40
CA THR A 180 -21.42 -2.10 0.19
C THR A 180 -20.50 -0.91 -0.18
N PRO A 181 -21.02 0.33 -0.26
CA PRO A 181 -20.18 1.52 -0.50
C PRO A 181 -19.04 1.66 0.52
N ALA A 182 -19.30 1.22 1.75
CA ALA A 182 -18.34 1.29 2.85
C ALA A 182 -17.19 0.27 2.67
N GLN A 183 -17.49 -0.96 2.25
CA GLN A 183 -16.48 -1.95 1.85
C GLN A 183 -15.68 -1.49 0.64
N PHE A 184 -16.35 -0.88 -0.34
CA PHE A 184 -15.70 -0.30 -1.51
C PHE A 184 -14.70 0.78 -1.10
N ALA A 185 -15.13 1.78 -0.32
CA ALA A 185 -14.28 2.85 0.18
C ALA A 185 -13.11 2.34 1.04
N PHE A 186 -13.37 1.36 1.91
CA PHE A 186 -12.32 0.73 2.72
C PHE A 186 -11.24 0.06 1.87
N SER A 187 -11.63 -0.67 0.82
CA SER A 187 -10.68 -1.37 -0.05
C SER A 187 -9.88 -0.41 -0.94
N THR A 188 -10.52 0.66 -1.42
CA THR A 188 -9.97 1.55 -2.45
C THR A 188 -9.26 2.78 -1.89
N GLY A 189 -9.63 3.25 -0.70
CA GLY A 189 -9.07 4.44 -0.07
C GLY A 189 -7.55 4.35 0.18
N PRO A 190 -7.05 3.29 0.84
CA PRO A 190 -5.62 3.15 1.15
C PRO A 190 -4.68 3.22 -0.07
N PRO A 191 -4.88 2.40 -1.12
CA PRO A 191 -3.99 2.46 -2.29
C PRO A 191 -4.11 3.80 -3.04
N LEU A 192 -5.27 4.45 -3.03
CA LEU A 192 -5.45 5.77 -3.63
C LEU A 192 -4.65 6.85 -2.87
N LEU A 193 -4.75 6.87 -1.54
CA LEU A 193 -3.99 7.80 -0.69
C LEU A 193 -2.48 7.56 -0.78
N ALA A 194 -2.05 6.29 -0.82
CA ALA A 194 -0.65 5.92 -0.99
C ALA A 194 -0.12 6.36 -2.37
N GLY A 195 -0.89 6.13 -3.44
CA GLY A 195 -0.55 6.57 -4.78
C GLY A 195 -0.46 8.10 -4.91
N GLY A 196 -1.43 8.82 -4.35
CA GLY A 196 -1.39 10.29 -4.28
C GLY A 196 -0.14 10.81 -3.55
N THR A 197 0.21 10.18 -2.42
CA THR A 197 1.41 10.56 -1.65
C THR A 197 2.70 10.28 -2.42
N LEU A 198 2.78 9.16 -3.16
CA LEU A 198 3.92 8.85 -4.02
C LEU A 198 4.07 9.88 -5.15
N PHE A 199 2.97 10.31 -5.78
CA PHE A 199 3.03 11.39 -6.76
C PHE A 199 3.52 12.69 -6.13
N LEU A 200 3.03 13.06 -4.95
CA LEU A 200 3.52 14.25 -4.24
C LEU A 200 5.01 14.19 -3.92
N LEU A 201 5.51 13.03 -3.49
CA LEU A 201 6.95 12.81 -3.27
C LEU A 201 7.74 12.88 -4.58
N GLY A 202 7.27 12.22 -5.63
CA GLY A 202 7.91 12.22 -6.95
C GLY A 202 7.95 13.61 -7.60
N LEU A 203 6.91 14.42 -7.41
CA LEU A 203 6.88 15.83 -7.84
C LEU A 203 7.91 16.68 -7.09
N GLY A 204 8.16 16.37 -5.81
CA GLY A 204 9.17 17.06 -5.00
C GLY A 204 10.60 16.92 -5.55
N VAL A 205 10.88 15.80 -6.22
CA VAL A 205 12.19 15.49 -6.84
C VAL A 205 12.20 15.68 -8.35
N TYR A 206 11.15 16.30 -8.93
CA TYR A 206 11.13 16.68 -10.33
C TYR A 206 11.85 18.03 -10.51
N ARG A 207 13.15 18.03 -10.23
CA ARG A 207 14.07 19.17 -10.35
C ARG A 207 15.35 18.74 -11.05
N GLU A 208 16.05 19.68 -11.69
CA GLU A 208 17.25 19.38 -12.48
C GLU A 208 18.32 18.67 -11.63
N GLU A 209 18.53 19.15 -10.41
CA GLU A 209 19.52 18.60 -9.47
C GLU A 209 19.29 17.11 -9.15
N ASP A 210 18.02 16.70 -9.00
CA ASP A 210 17.64 15.35 -8.63
C ASP A 210 17.44 14.44 -9.85
N MET A 211 16.97 15.02 -10.96
CA MET A 211 16.76 14.32 -12.21
C MET A 211 18.06 13.86 -12.86
N PHE A 212 19.21 14.49 -12.61
CA PHE A 212 20.46 14.09 -13.28
C PHE A 212 21.54 13.57 -12.32
N THR A 213 21.26 13.56 -11.01
CA THR A 213 22.20 13.01 -10.03
C THR A 213 22.43 11.50 -10.21
N GLN A 214 23.68 11.10 -10.01
CA GLN A 214 24.17 9.71 -10.12
C GLN A 214 24.20 8.97 -8.78
N ARG A 215 23.58 9.53 -7.74
CA ARG A 215 23.42 8.87 -6.43
C ARG A 215 22.57 7.60 -6.56
N SER A 216 22.88 6.59 -5.75
CA SER A 216 22.12 5.34 -5.74
C SER A 216 20.66 5.55 -5.30
N VAL A 217 19.77 4.63 -5.69
CA VAL A 217 18.33 4.70 -5.38
C VAL A 217 18.03 4.98 -3.90
N PRO A 218 18.64 4.29 -2.91
CA PRO A 218 18.37 4.59 -1.50
C PRO A 218 18.78 5.99 -1.08
N LEU A 219 19.85 6.52 -1.67
CA LEU A 219 20.31 7.88 -1.37
C LEU A 219 19.35 8.92 -1.95
N LYS A 220 18.81 8.69 -3.15
CA LYS A 220 17.79 9.56 -3.74
C LYS A 220 16.48 9.53 -2.98
N LEU A 221 16.10 8.39 -2.38
CA LEU A 221 14.96 8.31 -1.47
C LEU A 221 15.18 9.22 -0.25
N LEU A 222 16.38 9.21 0.35
CA LEU A 222 16.70 10.10 1.47
C LEU A 222 16.68 11.56 1.03
N ASP A 223 17.23 11.89 -0.15
CA ASP A 223 17.20 13.24 -0.70
C ASP A 223 15.75 13.70 -0.96
N ALA A 224 14.89 12.81 -1.46
CA ALA A 224 13.46 13.09 -1.68
C ALA A 224 12.71 13.41 -0.38
N LEU A 225 13.02 12.69 0.69
CA LEU A 225 12.45 12.95 2.01
C LEU A 225 12.96 14.27 2.59
N ASP A 226 14.27 14.53 2.46
CA ASP A 226 14.91 15.75 2.93
C ASP A 226 14.43 17.00 2.18
N ALA A 227 14.20 16.90 0.86
CA ALA A 227 13.66 17.98 0.04
C ALA A 227 12.28 18.48 0.51
N ARG A 228 11.57 17.68 1.33
CA ARG A 228 10.29 18.04 1.94
C ARG A 228 10.43 18.59 3.36
N LEU A 229 11.64 18.63 3.91
CA LEU A 229 11.94 19.18 5.23
C LEU A 229 12.26 20.67 5.13
N ALA A 230 11.35 21.52 5.60
CA ALA A 230 11.56 22.98 5.72
C ALA A 230 11.73 23.43 7.18
N GLY A 231 11.61 22.51 8.15
CA GLY A 231 11.79 22.78 9.57
C GLY A 231 11.23 21.66 10.45
N ALA A 232 11.09 21.91 11.75
CA ALA A 232 10.64 20.88 12.68
C ALA A 232 9.19 20.42 12.42
N ARG A 233 8.32 21.30 11.90
CA ARG A 233 6.91 20.98 11.61
C ARG A 233 6.74 20.04 10.41
N SER A 234 7.62 20.10 9.41
CA SER A 234 7.55 19.19 8.27
C SER A 234 7.82 17.74 8.65
N ALA A 235 8.48 17.47 9.78
CA ALA A 235 8.59 16.11 10.33
C ALA A 235 7.21 15.55 10.69
N ALA A 236 6.35 16.34 11.35
CA ALA A 236 4.98 15.95 11.64
C ALA A 236 4.19 15.67 10.35
N THR A 237 4.30 16.56 9.36
CA THR A 237 3.60 16.41 8.07
C THR A 237 4.06 15.16 7.31
N LEU A 238 5.37 14.89 7.24
CA LEU A 238 5.90 13.70 6.56
C LEU A 238 5.49 12.42 7.27
N SER A 239 5.47 12.40 8.60
CA SER A 239 4.94 11.28 9.36
C SER A 239 3.45 11.04 9.10
N ALA A 240 2.64 12.10 9.04
CA ALA A 240 1.23 11.98 8.69
C ALA A 240 1.03 11.47 7.26
N LEU A 241 1.85 11.94 6.31
CA LEU A 241 1.85 11.46 4.92
C LEU A 241 2.39 10.03 4.80
N ALA A 242 3.10 9.49 5.78
CA ALA A 242 3.54 8.10 5.77
C ALA A 242 2.41 7.10 6.07
N ILE A 243 1.32 7.57 6.69
CA ILE A 243 0.20 6.72 7.16
C ILE A 243 -0.40 5.84 6.07
N PRO A 244 -0.66 6.30 4.82
CA PRO A 244 -1.18 5.43 3.78
C PRO A 244 -0.26 4.23 3.49
N PHE A 245 1.06 4.40 3.55
CA PHE A 245 2.02 3.30 3.35
C PHE A 245 2.07 2.35 4.54
N VAL A 246 2.07 2.90 5.75
CA VAL A 246 1.97 2.09 6.98
C VAL A 246 0.72 1.26 6.93
N PHE A 247 -0.43 1.86 6.62
CA PHE A 247 -1.70 1.16 6.59
C PHE A 247 -1.69 0.04 5.56
N VAL A 248 -1.23 0.29 4.33
CA VAL A 248 -1.07 -0.76 3.31
C VAL A 248 -0.14 -1.89 3.77
N ALA A 249 0.98 -1.56 4.43
CA ALA A 249 1.94 -2.54 4.93
C ALA A 249 1.38 -3.37 6.10
N GLU A 250 0.72 -2.74 7.07
CA GLU A 250 0.09 -3.42 8.20
C GLU A 250 -1.06 -4.32 7.75
N LEU A 251 -1.89 -3.86 6.82
CA LEU A 251 -2.95 -4.68 6.25
C LEU A 251 -2.39 -5.89 5.49
N LEU A 252 -1.27 -5.73 4.78
CA LEU A 252 -0.56 -6.86 4.19
C LEU A 252 -0.05 -7.83 5.27
N VAL A 253 0.53 -7.33 6.35
CA VAL A 253 0.96 -8.18 7.48
C VAL A 253 -0.22 -8.95 8.08
N VAL A 254 -1.36 -8.29 8.31
CA VAL A 254 -2.60 -8.94 8.77
C VAL A 254 -3.01 -10.06 7.82
N ALA A 255 -3.01 -9.80 6.51
CA ALA A 255 -3.36 -10.81 5.51
C ALA A 255 -2.39 -12.00 5.48
N LEU A 256 -1.08 -11.76 5.66
CA LEU A 256 -0.06 -12.80 5.68
C LEU A 256 -0.10 -13.65 6.96
N LEU A 257 -0.40 -13.03 8.11
CA LEU A 257 -0.42 -13.72 9.40
C LEU A 257 -1.76 -14.38 9.71
N PHE A 258 -2.82 -14.07 8.96
CA PHE A 258 -4.18 -14.58 9.19
C PHE A 258 -4.26 -16.12 9.22
N ALA A 259 -3.43 -16.81 8.44
CA ALA A 259 -3.44 -18.27 8.38
C ALA A 259 -2.76 -18.95 9.58
N LEU A 260 -2.05 -18.20 10.43
CA LEU A 260 -1.30 -18.74 11.57
C LEU A 260 -2.14 -18.80 12.86
N PRO A 261 -1.82 -19.72 13.80
CA PRO A 261 -2.45 -19.75 15.11
C PRO A 261 -2.34 -18.40 15.84
N ILE A 262 -3.40 -17.99 16.54
CA ILE A 262 -3.49 -16.69 17.24
C ILE A 262 -2.33 -16.46 18.21
N SER A 263 -1.87 -17.51 18.89
CA SER A 263 -0.74 -17.46 19.82
C SER A 263 0.59 -17.04 19.16
N VAL A 264 0.72 -17.25 17.85
CA VAL A 264 1.91 -16.91 17.07
C VAL A 264 1.67 -15.62 16.26
N SER A 265 0.50 -15.48 15.64
CA SER A 265 0.20 -14.34 14.78
C SER A 265 0.10 -13.02 15.55
N VAL A 266 -0.47 -13.00 16.77
CA VAL A 266 -0.59 -11.76 17.54
C VAL A 266 0.76 -11.17 17.95
N PRO A 267 1.70 -11.92 18.56
CA PRO A 267 3.02 -11.37 18.86
C PRO A 267 3.78 -10.88 17.61
N LEU A 268 3.76 -11.65 16.52
CA LEU A 268 4.41 -11.26 15.27
C LEU A 268 3.78 -9.99 14.67
N LEU A 269 2.46 -9.89 14.72
CA LEU A 269 1.72 -8.72 14.25
C LEU A 269 2.13 -7.46 15.03
N LEU A 270 2.19 -7.54 16.36
CA LEU A 270 2.58 -6.40 17.20
C LEU A 270 4.02 -5.95 16.92
N VAL A 271 4.95 -6.88 16.76
CA VAL A 271 6.35 -6.57 16.41
C VAL A 271 6.43 -5.93 15.01
N ALA A 272 5.69 -6.47 14.05
CA ALA A 272 5.66 -5.95 12.69
C ALA A 272 5.07 -4.54 12.63
N ILE A 273 3.92 -4.29 13.29
CA ILE A 273 3.31 -2.97 13.39
C ILE A 273 4.30 -1.98 14.01
N ALA A 274 4.86 -2.30 15.18
CA ALA A 274 5.83 -1.43 15.84
C ALA A 274 7.04 -1.12 14.95
N GLY A 275 7.56 -2.11 14.23
CA GLY A 275 8.66 -1.92 13.29
C GLY A 275 8.29 -1.04 12.09
N ILE A 276 7.14 -1.26 11.47
CA ILE A 276 6.66 -0.48 10.32
C ILE A 276 6.43 0.97 10.73
N GLU A 277 5.70 1.20 11.82
CA GLU A 277 5.45 2.54 12.32
C GLU A 277 6.77 3.26 12.64
N GLU A 278 7.70 2.58 13.32
CA GLU A 278 8.94 3.20 13.74
C GLU A 278 9.82 3.58 12.54
N ILE A 279 9.87 2.73 11.50
CA ILE A 279 10.54 3.06 10.25
C ILE A 279 9.88 4.28 9.60
N ALA A 280 8.55 4.33 9.53
CA ALA A 280 7.83 5.44 8.92
C ALA A 280 8.08 6.77 9.64
N LYS A 281 8.03 6.75 10.98
CA LYS A 281 8.29 7.92 11.83
C LYS A 281 9.75 8.37 11.80
N SER A 282 10.69 7.46 11.59
CA SER A 282 12.13 7.75 11.67
C SER A 282 12.83 8.00 10.33
N ALA A 283 12.32 7.46 9.20
CA ALA A 283 13.03 7.52 7.91
C ALA A 283 13.35 8.94 7.44
N HIS A 284 12.37 9.85 7.53
CA HIS A 284 12.57 11.25 7.14
C HIS A 284 13.40 12.04 8.15
N LEU A 285 13.35 11.69 9.45
CA LEU A 285 14.23 12.28 10.45
C LEU A 285 15.70 11.91 10.19
N TYR A 286 15.95 10.63 9.92
CA TYR A 286 17.28 10.15 9.54
C TYR A 286 17.80 10.86 8.28
N ALA A 287 16.94 11.09 7.28
CA ALA A 287 17.31 11.89 6.11
C ALA A 287 17.78 13.30 6.52
N GLY A 288 16.98 14.03 7.31
CA GLY A 288 17.32 15.39 7.75
C GLY A 288 18.56 15.50 8.64
N PHE A 289 18.85 14.50 9.48
CA PHE A 289 20.09 14.46 10.27
C PHE A 289 21.32 14.08 9.44
N ARG A 290 21.13 13.30 8.38
CA ARG A 290 22.20 12.89 7.47
C ARG A 290 22.63 14.03 6.56
N THR A 291 21.69 14.81 6.03
CA THR A 291 21.95 15.93 5.11
C THR A 291 22.28 17.23 5.83
N GLY A 292 22.05 17.30 7.14
CA GLY A 292 22.35 18.47 7.97
C GLY A 292 21.21 19.48 8.09
N THR A 293 20.04 19.19 7.53
CA THR A 293 18.81 19.96 7.72
C THR A 293 18.44 20.10 9.19
N PHE A 294 18.70 19.06 9.99
CA PHE A 294 18.57 19.10 11.44
C PHE A 294 19.93 19.06 12.14
N ALA A 295 20.12 19.97 13.10
CA ALA A 295 21.31 19.96 13.95
C ALA A 295 21.29 18.75 14.89
N ARG A 296 22.43 18.04 15.00
CA ARG A 296 22.60 16.87 15.87
C ARG A 296 22.80 17.28 17.33
N THR A 297 21.73 17.75 17.95
CA THR A 297 21.69 18.11 19.37
C THR A 297 20.48 17.46 20.02
N GLY A 298 20.61 17.02 21.28
CA GLY A 298 19.51 16.34 21.97
C GLY A 298 18.19 17.13 21.99
N LYS A 299 18.26 18.47 22.06
CA LYS A 299 17.07 19.34 21.99
C LYS A 299 16.36 19.24 20.64
N VAL A 300 17.10 19.31 19.54
CA VAL A 300 16.52 19.23 18.20
C VAL A 300 15.98 17.82 17.96
N THR A 301 16.73 16.78 18.35
CA THR A 301 16.32 15.38 18.20
C THR A 301 15.01 15.07 18.92
N LEU A 302 14.86 15.52 20.17
CA LEU A 302 13.62 15.35 20.92
C LEU A 302 12.46 16.16 20.32
N LEU A 303 12.73 17.37 19.81
CA LEU A 303 11.70 18.21 19.20
C LEU A 303 11.16 17.59 17.90
N VAL A 304 12.04 17.23 16.96
CA VAL A 304 11.63 16.67 15.66
C VAL A 304 11.07 15.26 15.81
N GLY A 305 11.62 14.46 16.73
CA GLY A 305 11.06 13.15 17.12
C GLY A 305 9.66 13.29 17.71
N GLY A 306 9.47 14.18 18.69
CA GLY A 306 8.16 14.43 19.28
C GLY A 306 7.13 14.93 18.26
N LEU A 307 7.52 15.83 17.36
CA LEU A 307 6.65 16.32 16.29
C LEU A 307 6.35 15.24 15.24
N SER A 308 7.33 14.44 14.85
CA SER A 308 7.13 13.29 13.95
C SER A 308 6.12 12.32 14.53
N GLY A 309 6.32 11.90 15.79
CA GLY A 309 5.40 11.01 16.48
C GLY A 309 4.01 11.60 16.63
N LEU A 310 3.89 12.90 16.90
CA LEU A 310 2.60 13.58 17.00
C LEU A 310 1.88 13.63 15.66
N GLY A 311 2.59 13.95 14.57
CA GLY A 311 2.02 13.98 13.23
C GLY A 311 1.53 12.60 12.79
N PHE A 312 2.32 11.56 13.06
CA PHE A 312 1.94 10.17 12.82
C PHE A 312 0.67 9.81 13.60
N PHE A 313 0.68 10.08 14.90
CA PHE A 313 -0.44 9.81 15.80
C PHE A 313 -1.74 10.47 15.32
N VAL A 314 -1.68 11.75 14.94
CA VAL A 314 -2.85 12.47 14.41
C VAL A 314 -3.31 11.87 13.09
N GLY A 315 -2.37 11.58 12.18
CA GLY A 315 -2.69 10.97 10.89
C GLY A 315 -3.36 9.60 11.01
N GLU A 316 -2.86 8.76 11.92
CA GLU A 316 -3.44 7.47 12.25
C GLU A 316 -4.87 7.58 12.78
N LYS A 317 -5.17 8.55 13.66
CA LYS A 317 -6.56 8.72 14.14
C LYS A 317 -7.51 9.19 13.04
N LEU A 318 -7.04 10.04 12.13
CA LEU A 318 -7.85 10.49 11.00
C LEU A 318 -8.21 9.34 10.06
N THR A 319 -7.29 8.40 9.82
CA THR A 319 -7.60 7.20 9.02
C THR A 319 -8.47 6.22 9.80
N ALA A 320 -8.32 6.12 11.12
CA ALA A 320 -9.15 5.26 11.97
C ALA A 320 -10.62 5.68 12.07
N VAL A 321 -10.94 6.97 11.99
CA VAL A 321 -12.33 7.45 11.95
C VAL A 321 -13.07 6.96 10.70
N VAL A 322 -12.35 6.66 9.61
CA VAL A 322 -12.89 6.05 8.38
C VAL A 322 -13.03 4.52 8.51
N GLN A 323 -12.39 3.90 9.51
CA GLN A 323 -12.29 2.45 9.72
C GLN A 323 -13.38 1.85 10.63
N VAL A 324 -14.42 2.61 10.98
CA VAL A 324 -15.61 2.13 11.73
C VAL A 324 -16.42 1.07 10.94
N VAL A 325 -16.02 0.76 9.71
CA VAL A 325 -16.71 -0.16 8.81
C VAL A 325 -16.06 -1.55 8.85
N GLY A 326 -16.71 -2.51 9.51
CA GLY A 326 -16.79 -3.90 9.05
C GLY A 326 -15.66 -4.88 9.39
N LEU A 327 -14.54 -4.44 9.99
CA LEU A 327 -13.50 -5.34 10.50
C LEU A 327 -13.52 -5.71 12.02
N PRO A 328 -14.36 -5.12 12.90
CA PRO A 328 -14.23 -5.38 14.34
C PRO A 328 -14.67 -6.78 14.79
N GLU A 329 -15.10 -7.67 13.89
CA GLU A 329 -15.48 -9.04 14.26
C GLU A 329 -14.31 -10.05 14.27
N LEU A 330 -13.14 -9.67 13.76
CA LEU A 330 -11.96 -10.55 13.73
C LEU A 330 -10.96 -10.17 14.83
N THR A 331 -10.60 -11.13 15.68
CA THR A 331 -9.63 -10.98 16.78
C THR A 331 -8.30 -10.38 16.31
N LEU A 332 -7.82 -10.77 15.12
CA LEU A 332 -6.58 -10.24 14.54
C LEU A 332 -6.73 -8.77 14.10
N GLY A 333 -7.88 -8.41 13.54
CA GLY A 333 -8.23 -7.02 13.23
C GLY A 333 -8.29 -6.18 14.50
N ARG A 334 -8.96 -6.66 15.56
CA ARG A 334 -8.96 -5.99 16.87
C ARG A 334 -7.56 -5.82 17.45
N ALA A 335 -6.69 -6.82 17.34
CA ALA A 335 -5.31 -6.72 17.82
C ALA A 335 -4.55 -5.62 17.07
N ALA A 336 -4.63 -5.57 15.73
CA ALA A 336 -4.04 -4.50 14.92
C ALA A 336 -4.59 -3.11 15.29
N PHE A 337 -5.91 -2.96 15.43
CA PHE A 337 -6.55 -1.69 15.79
C PHE A 337 -6.31 -1.27 17.25
N SER A 338 -6.11 -2.23 18.16
CA SER A 338 -5.73 -1.96 19.55
C SER A 338 -4.29 -1.48 19.66
N ALA A 339 -3.38 -2.01 18.84
CA ALA A 339 -1.97 -1.60 18.80
C ALA A 339 -1.80 -0.15 18.32
N THR A 340 -2.56 0.21 17.28
CA THR A 340 -2.69 1.59 16.73
C THR A 340 -3.55 2.49 17.62
N GLY A 341 -3.89 2.05 18.83
CA GLY A 341 -4.55 2.82 19.86
C GLY A 341 -5.94 3.37 19.55
N THR A 342 -6.65 2.72 18.64
CA THR A 342 -8.04 3.04 18.25
C THR A 342 -9.03 2.06 18.87
N GLY A 343 -8.53 0.94 19.42
CA GLY A 343 -9.31 -0.15 20.04
C GLY A 343 -9.26 -0.27 21.56
N PHE A 344 -8.91 0.78 22.33
CA PHE A 344 -8.73 0.66 23.80
C PHE A 344 -10.02 0.53 24.62
N VAL A 345 -11.20 0.52 23.99
CA VAL A 345 -12.47 0.35 24.70
C VAL A 345 -12.54 -1.07 25.28
N GLY A 346 -12.27 -1.20 26.59
CA GLY A 346 -12.39 -2.45 27.35
C GLY A 346 -11.08 -3.08 27.85
N VAL A 347 -9.91 -2.51 27.52
CA VAL A 347 -8.60 -3.10 27.89
C VAL A 347 -8.07 -2.57 29.24
N ALA A 348 -8.45 -1.36 29.63
CA ALA A 348 -8.03 -0.75 30.88
C ALA A 348 -9.23 -0.24 31.69
N SER A 349 -9.24 -0.57 32.98
CA SER A 349 -10.34 -0.23 33.91
C SER A 349 -10.28 1.21 34.42
N SER A 350 -9.18 1.93 34.22
CA SER A 350 -9.03 3.33 34.65
C SER A 350 -8.78 4.28 33.47
N PRO A 351 -9.38 5.48 33.48
CA PRO A 351 -9.14 6.51 32.45
C PRO A 351 -7.66 6.88 32.28
N LEU A 352 -6.89 6.83 33.38
CA LEU A 352 -5.45 7.11 33.35
C LEU A 352 -4.65 6.02 32.63
N ALA A 353 -5.01 4.75 32.82
CA ALA A 353 -4.36 3.65 32.10
C ALA A 353 -4.69 3.67 30.60
N VAL A 354 -5.93 4.04 30.23
CA VAL A 354 -6.29 4.28 28.81
C VAL A 354 -5.46 5.41 28.23
N LEU A 355 -5.32 6.53 28.95
CA LEU A 355 -4.51 7.67 28.50
C LEU A 355 -3.02 7.32 28.38
N ALA A 356 -2.47 6.54 29.32
CA ALA A 356 -1.08 6.10 29.28
C ALA A 356 -0.81 5.19 28.08
N LEU A 357 -1.68 4.21 27.82
CA LEU A 357 -1.58 3.33 26.65
C LEU A 357 -1.75 4.09 25.34
N PHE A 358 -2.62 5.10 25.32
CA PHE A 358 -2.83 5.98 24.17
C PHE A 358 -1.62 6.83 23.82
N LEU A 359 -0.86 7.28 24.83
CA LEU A 359 0.35 8.10 24.63
C LEU A 359 1.65 7.29 24.57
N ALA A 360 1.62 5.99 24.89
CA ALA A 360 2.82 5.15 24.92
C ALA A 360 3.57 5.10 23.58
N PRO A 361 2.93 4.99 22.40
CA PRO A 361 3.64 5.01 21.12
C PRO A 361 4.36 6.33 20.85
N LEU A 362 3.79 7.45 21.31
CA LEU A 362 4.38 8.78 21.17
C LEU A 362 5.64 8.91 22.04
N LEU A 363 5.57 8.43 23.29
CA LEU A 363 6.71 8.41 24.21
C LEU A 363 7.82 7.49 23.72
N LEU A 364 7.47 6.30 23.23
CA LEU A 364 8.43 5.37 22.64
C LEU A 364 9.18 6.04 21.47
N HIS A 365 8.44 6.67 20.55
CA HIS A 365 9.06 7.30 19.39
C HIS A 365 9.96 8.49 19.75
N ALA A 366 9.58 9.30 20.75
CA ALA A 366 10.43 10.39 21.22
C ALA A 366 11.79 9.89 21.72
N VAL A 367 11.84 8.67 22.28
CA VAL A 367 13.10 8.02 22.71
C VAL A 367 13.82 7.39 21.52
N THR A 368 13.16 6.62 20.65
CA THR A 368 13.83 5.98 19.51
C THR A 368 14.35 6.98 18.47
N ALA A 369 13.74 8.16 18.38
CA ALA A 369 14.24 9.25 17.55
C ALA A 369 15.69 9.66 17.91
N THR A 370 16.15 9.39 19.14
CA THR A 370 17.55 9.64 19.53
C THR A 370 18.56 8.74 18.82
N VAL A 371 18.13 7.62 18.24
CA VAL A 371 18.98 6.75 17.41
C VAL A 371 19.18 7.34 16.01
N SER A 372 18.25 8.18 15.56
CA SER A 372 18.27 8.77 14.21
C SER A 372 19.13 10.04 14.10
N GLY A 373 19.43 10.72 15.22
CA GLY A 373 20.17 11.98 15.27
C GLY A 373 21.58 11.84 15.83
#